data_AF-A0A3D5HLD5-F1
#
_entry.id   AF-A0A3D5HLD5-F1
#
_cell.length_a   1.000
_cell.length_b   1.000
_cell.length_c   1.000
_cell.angle_alpha   90.00
_cell.angle_beta   90.00
_cell.angle_gamma   90.00
#
_symmetry.space_group_name_H-M   'P 1'
#
loop_
_entity.id
_entity.type
_entity.pdbx_description
1 polymer ?
#
loop_
_entity_poly.entity_id
_entity_poly.type
_entity_poly.pdbx_seq_one_letter_code
_entity_poly.pdbx_strand_id
1 'polypeptide(L)'
;EAIIFRNFDEMLDKVNKGEEIPMIDRVKYRYQASLVIERMMEAVDLIFDIAGGRSVYDGSPIQALWHDIHIARAHVANNPVGFARNFGGIQISGECTDLFV
;
A
#
# COMPACT_ATOMS: atom_id res chain seq x y z
N GLU A 1 1.02 2.92 16.23
CA GLU A 1 -0.22 2.55 15.52
C GLU A 1 0.08 2.37 14.04
N ALA A 2 -0.56 1.42 13.34
CA ALA A 2 -0.40 1.29 11.90
C ALA A 2 -1.13 2.44 11.18
N ILE A 3 -0.55 2.97 10.10
CA ILE A 3 -1.08 4.12 9.34
C ILE A 3 -2.54 3.91 8.93
N ILE A 4 -2.92 2.68 8.58
CA ILE A 4 -4.28 2.36 8.13
C ILE A 4 -5.34 2.61 9.21
N PHE A 5 -5.04 2.36 10.49
CA PHE A 5 -6.01 2.57 11.57
C PHE A 5 -6.26 4.05 11.81
N ARG A 6 -5.19 4.85 11.93
CA ARG A 6 -5.29 6.31 11.98
C ARG A 6 -6.10 6.89 10.80
N ASN A 7 -5.84 6.42 9.58
CA ASN A 7 -6.56 6.89 8.41
C ASN A 7 -8.06 6.54 8.48
N PHE A 8 -8.42 5.35 8.96
CA PHE A 8 -9.81 4.98 9.19
C PHE A 8 -10.45 5.81 10.30
N ASP A 9 -9.76 6.06 11.41
CA ASP A 9 -10.26 6.90 12.49
C ASP A 9 -10.58 8.32 12.01
N GLU A 10 -9.67 8.93 11.23
CA GLU A 10 -9.89 10.24 10.61
C GLU A 10 -11.09 10.25 9.65
N MET A 11 -11.26 9.20 8.83
CA MET A 11 -12.40 9.09 7.92
C MET A 11 -13.72 8.86 8.66
N LEU A 12 -13.72 8.01 9.68
CA LEU A 12 -14.90 7.69 10.48
C LEU A 12 -15.36 8.89 11.30
N ASP A 13 -14.44 9.66 11.87
CA ASP A 13 -14.78 10.89 12.61
C ASP A 13 -15.51 11.90 11.71
N LYS A 14 -15.03 12.11 10.48
CA LYS A 14 -15.71 12.99 9.49
C LYS A 14 -17.10 12.48 9.14
N VAL A 15 -17.22 11.20 8.80
CA VAL A 15 -18.51 10.59 8.45
C VAL A 15 -19.50 10.69 9.61
N ASN A 16 -19.07 10.45 10.85
CA ASN A 16 -19.92 10.54 12.04
C ASN A 16 -20.39 11.97 12.32
N LYS A 17 -19.62 12.98 11.91
CA LYS A 17 -20.00 14.40 11.99
C LYS A 17 -20.86 14.87 10.80
N GLY A 18 -21.11 14.01 9.82
CA GLY A 18 -21.78 14.38 8.57
C GLY A 18 -20.92 15.22 7.64
N GLU A 19 -19.60 15.19 7.82
CA GLU A 19 -18.62 15.88 6.98
C GLU A 19 -18.18 14.99 5.82
N GLU A 20 -17.91 15.61 4.67
CA GLU A 20 -17.31 14.92 3.53
C GLU A 20 -15.84 14.60 3.81
N ILE A 21 -15.36 13.43 3.38
CA ILE A 21 -13.94 13.12 3.38
C ILE A 21 -13.29 13.86 2.21
N PRO A 22 -12.40 14.85 2.46
CA PRO A 22 -11.77 15.64 1.42
C PRO A 22 -11.07 14.75 0.39
N MET A 23 -11.18 15.11 -0.90
CA MET A 23 -10.56 14.37 -1.99
C MET A 23 -9.04 14.18 -1.78
N ILE A 24 -8.35 15.22 -1.29
CA ILE A 24 -6.91 15.16 -0.99
C ILE A 24 -6.56 14.06 0.03
N ASP A 25 -7.43 13.83 1.02
CA ASP A 25 -7.22 12.80 2.04
C ASP A 25 -7.45 11.41 1.44
N ARG A 26 -8.50 11.23 0.63
CA ARG A 26 -8.77 9.98 -0.09
C ARG A 26 -7.59 9.58 -0.99
N VAL A 27 -7.07 10.53 -1.78
CA VAL A 27 -5.89 10.32 -2.63
C VAL A 27 -4.66 9.96 -1.79
N LYS A 28 -4.42 10.68 -0.69
CA LYS A 28 -3.30 10.42 0.22
C LYS A 28 -3.37 9.02 0.82
N TYR A 29 -4.54 8.61 1.33
CA TYR A 29 -4.72 7.30 1.93
C TYR A 29 -4.60 6.19 0.88
N ARG A 30 -5.08 6.43 -0.34
CA ARG A 30 -4.93 5.50 -1.46
C ARG A 30 -3.46 5.27 -1.82
N TYR A 31 -2.68 6.34 -1.89
CA TYR A 31 -1.23 6.27 -2.09
C TYR A 31 -0.55 5.51 -0.93
N GLN A 32 -0.87 5.84 0.32
CA GLN A 32 -0.30 5.14 1.48
C GLN A 32 -0.60 3.64 1.48
N ALA A 33 -1.81 3.23 1.10
CA ALA A 33 -2.17 1.82 0.98
C ALA A 33 -1.33 1.08 -0.09
N SER A 34 -1.01 1.75 -1.20
CA SER A 34 -0.22 1.14 -2.28
C SER A 34 1.25 0.88 -1.92
N LEU A 35 1.78 1.54 -0.88
CA LEU A 35 3.17 1.37 -0.42
C LEU A 35 3.37 0.15 0.48
N VAL A 36 2.29 -0.42 1.03
CA VAL A 36 2.37 -1.51 2.02
C VAL A 36 3.11 -2.71 1.45
N ILE A 37 2.82 -3.07 0.20
CA ILE A 37 3.42 -4.23 -0.45
C ILE A 37 4.93 -4.11 -0.65
N GLU A 38 5.45 -2.89 -0.90
CA GLU A 38 6.89 -2.68 -1.10
C GLU A 38 7.63 -2.88 0.22
N ARG A 39 7.03 -2.46 1.34
CA ARG A 39 7.55 -2.74 2.69
C ARG A 39 7.51 -4.22 3.04
N MET A 40 6.46 -4.93 2.60
CA MET A 40 6.36 -6.38 2.78
C MET A 40 7.40 -7.12 1.96
N MET A 41 7.68 -6.67 0.72
CA MET A 41 8.75 -7.20 -0.12
C MET A 41 10.12 -7.02 0.55
N GLU A 42 10.46 -5.79 0.95
CA GLU A 42 11.71 -5.50 1.69
C GLU A 42 11.90 -6.43 2.90
N ALA A 43 10.83 -6.66 3.67
CA ALA A 43 10.87 -7.52 4.85
C ALA A 43 11.01 -9.01 4.51
N VAL A 44 10.25 -9.51 3.53
CA VAL A 44 10.31 -10.94 3.16
C VAL A 44 11.61 -11.29 2.45
N ASP A 45 12.15 -10.37 1.63
CA ASP A 45 13.45 -10.53 0.98
C ASP A 45 14.57 -10.67 2.02
N LEU A 46 14.57 -9.80 3.04
CA LEU A 46 15.53 -9.88 4.14
C LEU A 46 15.46 -11.24 4.87
N ILE A 47 14.25 -11.74 5.15
CA ILE A 47 14.08 -13.04 5.82
C ILE A 47 14.52 -14.18 4.89
N PHE A 48 14.19 -14.10 3.60
CA PHE A 48 14.57 -15.09 2.59
C PHE A 48 16.09 -15.18 2.45
N ASP A 49 16.79 -14.04 2.45
CA ASP A 49 18.25 -13.94 2.42
C ASP A 49 18.89 -14.56 3.66
N ILE A 50 18.38 -14.25 4.86
CA ILE A 50 18.90 -14.78 6.14
C ILE A 50 18.66 -16.29 6.25
N ALA A 51 17.54 -16.80 5.71
CA ALA A 51 17.24 -18.23 5.70
C ALA A 51 18.24 -19.05 4.84
N GLY A 52 18.98 -18.39 3.94
CA GLY A 52 20.04 -18.99 3.12
C GLY A 52 19.52 -20.11 2.23
N GLY A 53 20.39 -21.03 1.83
CA GLY A 53 20.05 -22.06 0.82
C GLY A 53 18.83 -22.95 1.15
N ARG A 54 18.35 -22.99 2.40
CA ARG A 54 17.12 -23.73 2.73
C ARG A 54 15.85 -23.05 2.18
N SER A 55 15.90 -21.76 1.87
CA SER A 55 14.74 -21.01 1.38
C SER A 55 14.32 -21.38 -0.04
N VAL A 56 15.20 -21.97 -0.86
CA VAL A 56 14.93 -22.26 -2.28
C VAL A 56 14.34 -23.65 -2.54
N TYR A 57 14.29 -24.52 -1.54
CA TYR A 57 13.79 -25.88 -1.71
C TYR A 57 12.26 -25.93 -1.62
N ASP A 58 11.65 -26.70 -2.52
CA ASP A 58 10.22 -26.99 -2.49
C ASP A 58 9.77 -27.50 -1.11
N GLY A 59 8.68 -26.93 -0.62
CA GLY A 59 8.14 -27.21 0.72
C GLY A 59 8.72 -26.33 1.83
N SER A 60 9.66 -25.43 1.51
CA SER A 60 10.11 -24.41 2.45
C SER A 60 9.01 -23.36 2.68
N PRO A 61 8.53 -23.13 3.92
CA PRO A 61 7.43 -22.19 4.16
C PRO A 61 7.74 -20.76 3.74
N ILE A 62 9.01 -20.33 3.82
CA ILE A 62 9.43 -18.98 3.43
C ILE A 62 9.39 -18.78 1.91
N GLN A 63 9.60 -19.84 1.11
CA GLN A 63 9.51 -19.79 -0.34
C GLN A 63 8.09 -19.42 -0.80
N ALA A 64 7.08 -20.05 -0.20
CA ALA A 64 5.68 -19.79 -0.53
C ALA A 64 5.30 -18.34 -0.20
N LEU A 65 5.66 -17.86 0.99
CA LEU A 65 5.40 -16.47 1.40
C LEU A 65 6.12 -15.45 0.51
N TRP A 66 7.36 -15.75 0.10
CA TRP A 66 8.12 -14.91 -0.82
C TRP A 66 7.42 -14.80 -2.18
N HIS A 67 6.98 -15.93 -2.76
CA HIS A 67 6.20 -15.94 -4.00
C HIS A 67 4.88 -15.18 -3.87
N ASP A 68 4.10 -15.44 -2.81
CA ASP A 68 2.79 -14.83 -2.61
C ASP A 68 2.87 -13.30 -2.56
N ILE A 69 3.85 -12.76 -1.84
CA ILE A 69 4.07 -11.31 -1.73
C ILE A 69 4.48 -10.71 -3.08
N HIS A 70 5.41 -11.36 -3.79
CA HIS A 70 5.87 -10.88 -5.11
C HIS A 70 4.77 -10.94 -6.17
N ILE A 71 3.91 -11.95 -6.13
CA ILE A 71 2.76 -12.06 -7.03
C ILE A 71 1.69 -11.02 -6.66
N ALA A 72 1.41 -10.83 -5.37
CA ALA A 72 0.46 -9.81 -4.91
C ALA A 72 0.85 -8.39 -5.34
N ARG A 73 2.15 -8.09 -5.49
CA ARG A 73 2.66 -6.82 -6.01
C ARG A 73 2.17 -6.48 -7.42
N ALA A 74 1.80 -7.48 -8.23
CA ALA A 74 1.31 -7.28 -9.59
C ALA A 74 -0.09 -6.66 -9.66
N HIS A 75 -0.87 -6.70 -8.58
CA HIS A 75 -2.20 -6.09 -8.55
C HIS A 75 -2.08 -4.56 -8.73
N VAL A 76 -2.93 -3.95 -9.56
CA VAL A 76 -2.86 -2.51 -9.87
C VAL A 76 -2.91 -1.63 -8.62
N ALA A 77 -3.69 -2.04 -7.61
CA ALA A 77 -3.80 -1.32 -6.34
C ALA A 77 -2.50 -1.25 -5.52
N ASN A 78 -1.56 -2.13 -5.83
CA ASN A 78 -0.27 -2.32 -5.18
C ASN A 78 0.88 -1.66 -5.98
N ASN A 79 0.56 -0.90 -7.04
CA ASN A 79 1.53 -0.12 -7.79
C ASN A 79 1.47 1.36 -7.37
N PRO A 80 2.45 1.88 -6.61
CA PRO A 80 2.39 3.23 -6.08
C PRO A 80 2.65 4.32 -7.11
N VAL A 81 3.19 4.03 -8.29
CA VAL A 81 3.60 5.05 -9.27
C VAL A 81 2.42 5.93 -9.69
N GLY A 82 1.29 5.33 -10.04
CA GLY A 82 0.09 6.06 -10.45
C GLY A 82 -0.48 6.91 -9.32
N PHE A 83 -0.58 6.33 -8.12
CA PHE A 83 -1.12 7.00 -6.93
C PHE A 83 -0.21 8.13 -6.44
N ALA A 84 1.12 7.95 -6.48
CA ALA A 84 2.10 8.97 -6.13
C ALA A 84 2.01 10.17 -7.07
N ARG A 85 1.92 9.92 -8.38
CA ARG A 85 1.75 10.97 -9.39
C ARG A 85 0.46 11.75 -9.15
N ASN A 86 -0.65 11.06 -8.88
CA ASN A 86 -1.93 11.71 -8.59
C ASN A 86 -1.85 12.55 -7.31
N PHE A 87 -1.26 12.01 -6.23
CA PHE A 87 -1.11 12.73 -4.96
C PHE A 87 -0.21 13.97 -5.08
N GLY A 88 0.88 13.90 -5.83
CA GLY A 88 1.69 15.08 -6.13
C GLY A 88 0.95 16.08 -7.03
N GLY A 89 0.22 15.59 -8.03
CA GLY A 89 -0.55 16.41 -8.97
C GLY A 89 -1.63 17.25 -8.30
N ILE A 90 -2.41 16.66 -7.38
CA ILE A 90 -3.48 17.37 -6.66
C ILE A 90 -2.93 18.45 -5.72
N GLN A 91 -1.73 18.29 -5.17
CA GLN A 91 -1.11 19.32 -4.31
C GLN A 91 -0.74 20.59 -5.08
N ILE A 92 -0.52 20.48 -6.39
CA ILE A 92 -0.15 21.59 -7.27
C ILE A 92 -1.38 22.15 -8.00
N SER A 93 -2.19 21.27 -8.59
CA SER A 93 -3.30 21.65 -9.48
C SER A 93 -4.67 21.68 -8.81
N GLY A 94 -4.85 20.97 -7.69
CA GLY A 94 -6.16 20.77 -7.05
C GLY A 94 -7.05 19.73 -7.75
N GLU A 95 -6.67 19.20 -8.91
CA GLU A 95 -7.48 18.26 -9.68
C GLU A 95 -7.04 16.80 -9.44
N CYS A 96 -8.02 15.92 -9.19
CA CYS A 96 -7.80 14.48 -9.14
C CYS A 96 -7.97 13.88 -10.53
N THR A 97 -7.00 13.08 -10.96
CA THR A 97 -7.01 12.39 -12.26
C THR A 97 -7.20 10.88 -12.12
N ASP A 98 -7.31 10.38 -10.89
CA ASP A 98 -7.39 8.96 -10.57
C ASP A 98 -8.84 8.52 -10.37
N LEU A 99 -9.17 7.37 -10.95
CA LEU A 99 -10.50 6.75 -10.89
C LEU A 99 -10.62 5.72 -9.75
N PHE A 100 -9.54 5.41 -9.03
CA PHE A 100 -9.48 4.41 -7.96
C PHE A 100 -9.42 5.03 -6.55
N VAL A 101 -10.02 6.21 -6.37
CA VAL A 101 -10.01 7.03 -5.15
C VAL A 101 -11.42 7.21 -4.58
#